data_AF-A0A655AWP3-F1
#
_entry.id   AF-A0A655AWP3-F1
#
_cell.length_a   1.000
_cell.length_b   1.000
_cell.length_c   1.000
_cell.angle_alpha   90.00
_cell.angle_beta   90.00
_cell.angle_gamma   90.00
#
_symmetry.space_group_name_H-M   'P 1'
#
loop_
_entity.id
_entity.type
_entity.pdbx_description
1 polymer ?
#
loop_
_entity_poly.entity_id
_entity_poly.type
_entity_poly.pdbx_seq_one_letter_code
_entity_poly.pdbx_strand_id
1 'polypeptide(L)'
;MLKHLPEVDADKDIYKHAMHAMLRSLIEHYANDQFTPGGTSLLHGVYSWHSGKGVDEGNIWGDYYYLEALIRFYKDWNLYW
;
A
#
# COMPACT_ATOMS: atom_id res chain seq x y z
N MET A 1 6.98 8.42 -7.92
CA MET A 1 7.40 7.44 -6.89
C MET A 1 8.81 7.69 -6.34
N LEU A 2 9.90 7.69 -7.12
CA LEU A 2 11.28 7.79 -6.60
C LEU A 2 11.90 9.20 -6.69
N LYS A 3 11.13 10.24 -6.34
CA LYS A 3 11.56 11.65 -6.50
C LYS A 3 12.81 12.04 -5.70
N HIS A 4 13.05 11.35 -4.59
CA HIS A 4 14.11 11.67 -3.64
C HIS A 4 15.28 10.69 -3.67
N LEU A 5 15.25 9.69 -4.57
CA LEU A 5 16.33 8.73 -4.73
C LEU A 5 17.25 9.17 -5.88
N PRO A 6 18.55 9.42 -5.64
CA PRO A 6 19.49 9.86 -6.67
C PRO A 6 19.48 8.93 -7.89
N GLU A 7 19.60 9.48 -9.10
CA GLU A 7 19.67 8.67 -10.33
C GLU A 7 20.89 7.73 -10.37
N VAL A 8 21.96 8.07 -9.66
CA VAL A 8 23.20 7.28 -9.58
C VAL A 8 23.18 6.22 -8.48
N ASP A 9 22.07 6.10 -7.74
CA ASP A 9 21.95 5.09 -6.70
C ASP A 9 21.95 3.68 -7.34
N ALA A 10 22.88 2.82 -6.90
CA ALA A 10 23.10 1.50 -7.48
C ALA A 10 21.87 0.59 -7.36
N ASP A 11 21.01 0.83 -6.37
CA ASP A 11 19.83 0.00 -6.07
C ASP A 11 18.54 0.63 -6.60
N LYS A 12 18.60 1.75 -7.33
CA LYS A 12 17.40 2.46 -7.81
C LYS A 12 16.45 1.57 -8.61
N ASP A 13 17.00 0.77 -9.52
CA ASP A 13 16.20 -0.16 -10.30
C ASP A 13 15.63 -1.28 -9.43
N ILE A 14 16.36 -1.73 -8.41
CA ILE A 14 15.86 -2.73 -7.45
C ILE A 14 14.63 -2.17 -6.73
N TYR A 15 14.73 -0.97 -6.16
CA TYR A 15 13.59 -0.34 -5.47
C TYR A 15 12.41 -0.10 -6.40
N LYS A 16 12.66 0.32 -7.64
CA LYS A 16 11.62 0.52 -8.66
C LYS A 16 10.84 -0.76 -8.93
N HIS A 17 11.52 -1.88 -9.14
CA HIS A 17 10.86 -3.16 -9.39
C HIS A 17 10.18 -3.72 -8.14
N ALA A 18 10.80 -3.56 -6.97
CA ALA A 18 10.24 -3.99 -5.70
C ALA A 18 8.90 -3.30 -5.40
N MET A 19 8.83 -1.97 -5.52
CA MET A 19 7.57 -1.24 -5.28
C MET A 19 6.46 -1.66 -6.26
N HIS A 20 6.80 -1.96 -7.52
CA HIS A 20 5.84 -2.48 -8.50
C HIS A 20 5.34 -3.88 -8.12
N ALA A 21 6.24 -4.79 -7.74
CA ALA A 21 5.90 -6.15 -7.38
C ALA A 21 5.02 -6.21 -6.12
N MET A 22 5.37 -5.43 -5.09
CA MET A 22 4.61 -5.35 -3.86
C MET A 22 3.19 -4.80 -4.11
N LEU A 23 3.08 -3.65 -4.79
CA LEU A 23 1.77 -3.05 -5.03
C LEU A 23 0.90 -3.92 -5.97
N ARG A 24 1.50 -4.58 -6.97
CA ARG A 24 0.81 -5.57 -7.79
C ARG A 24 0.21 -6.68 -6.94
N SER A 25 0.99 -7.27 -6.05
CA SER A 25 0.51 -8.33 -5.16
C SER A 25 -0.66 -7.84 -4.31
N LEU A 26 -0.60 -6.62 -3.76
CA LEU A 26 -1.70 -6.04 -2.99
C LEU A 26 -2.97 -5.91 -3.83
N ILE A 27 -2.86 -5.38 -5.05
CA ILE A 27 -3.99 -5.24 -5.99
C ILE A 27 -4.59 -6.61 -6.34
N GLU A 28 -3.77 -7.59 -6.66
CA GLU A 28 -4.22 -8.88 -7.20
C GLU A 28 -4.72 -9.85 -6.13
N HIS A 29 -4.26 -9.72 -4.87
CA HIS A 29 -4.49 -10.75 -3.84
C HIS A 29 -5.02 -10.25 -2.50
N TYR A 30 -5.00 -8.93 -2.25
CA TYR A 30 -5.37 -8.38 -0.93
C TYR A 30 -6.39 -7.24 -1.01
N ALA A 31 -6.65 -6.69 -2.19
CA ALA A 31 -7.68 -5.68 -2.39
C ALA A 31 -9.06 -6.29 -2.13
N ASN A 32 -9.91 -5.56 -1.40
CA ASN A 32 -11.27 -5.99 -1.13
C ASN A 32 -12.13 -5.85 -2.39
N ASP A 33 -12.78 -6.94 -2.82
CA ASP A 33 -13.71 -6.96 -3.95
C ASP A 33 -15.20 -6.91 -3.52
N GLN A 34 -15.47 -6.93 -2.21
CA GLN A 34 -16.80 -6.84 -1.62
C GLN A 34 -17.07 -5.41 -1.11
N PHE A 35 -17.80 -4.63 -1.91
CA PHE A 35 -18.15 -3.24 -1.58
C PHE A 35 -19.37 -3.16 -0.66
N THR A 36 -19.15 -3.24 0.65
CA THR A 36 -20.18 -3.11 1.68
C THR A 36 -19.97 -1.83 2.51
N PRO A 37 -21.05 -1.20 3.03
CA PRO A 37 -20.91 -0.06 3.94
C PRO A 37 -20.06 -0.43 5.17
N GLY A 38 -19.02 0.36 5.43
CA GLY A 38 -18.07 0.11 6.52
C GLY A 38 -16.94 -0.88 6.20
N GLY A 39 -16.88 -1.42 4.98
CA GLY A 39 -15.79 -2.28 4.53
C GLY A 39 -14.48 -1.52 4.33
N THR A 40 -13.36 -2.24 4.47
CA THR A 40 -12.01 -1.72 4.19
C THR A 40 -11.63 -1.91 2.73
N SER A 41 -10.64 -1.16 2.26
CA SER A 41 -10.11 -1.27 0.89
C SER A 41 -9.07 -2.40 0.75
N LEU A 42 -8.33 -2.68 1.81
CA LEU A 42 -7.29 -3.72 1.87
C LEU A 42 -7.60 -4.72 2.99
N LEU A 43 -7.42 -6.01 2.70
CA LEU A 43 -7.67 -7.13 3.59
C LEU A 43 -6.38 -7.64 4.26
N HIS A 44 -6.54 -8.56 5.21
CA HIS A 44 -5.45 -9.33 5.85
C HIS A 44 -4.39 -8.49 6.59
N GLY A 45 -4.82 -7.38 7.20
CA GLY A 45 -3.98 -6.60 8.10
C GLY A 45 -3.90 -7.22 9.50
N VAL A 46 -2.89 -6.82 10.26
CA VAL A 46 -2.75 -7.17 11.68
C VAL A 46 -2.47 -5.90 12.48
N TYR A 47 -3.42 -5.49 13.32
CA TYR A 47 -3.26 -4.33 14.19
C TYR A 47 -2.46 -4.66 15.45
N SER A 48 -2.96 -5.57 16.29
CA SER A 48 -2.29 -5.93 17.54
C SER A 48 -2.50 -7.40 17.86
N TRP A 49 -1.56 -8.22 17.39
CA TRP A 49 -1.61 -9.67 17.50
C TRP A 49 -1.74 -10.16 18.95
N HIS A 50 -0.87 -9.68 19.85
CA HIS A 50 -0.86 -10.11 21.25
C HIS A 50 -2.12 -9.71 22.03
N SER A 51 -2.83 -8.65 21.60
CA SER A 51 -4.09 -8.24 22.24
C SER A 51 -5.33 -8.79 21.52
N GLY A 52 -5.16 -9.56 20.44
CA GLY A 52 -6.25 -10.12 19.65
C GLY A 52 -7.10 -9.07 18.93
N LYS A 53 -6.59 -7.85 18.72
CA LYS A 53 -7.34 -6.75 18.10
C LYS A 53 -6.94 -6.61 16.64
N GLY A 54 -7.93 -6.65 15.74
CA GLY A 54 -7.73 -6.46 14.31
C GLY A 54 -6.73 -7.43 13.71
N VAL A 55 -6.85 -8.73 14.01
CA VAL A 55 -5.96 -9.79 13.49
C VAL A 55 -6.63 -10.40 12.28
N ASP A 56 -5.94 -10.38 11.14
CA ASP A 56 -6.51 -10.78 9.84
C ASP A 56 -7.73 -9.93 9.45
N GLU A 57 -7.65 -8.63 9.74
CA GLU A 57 -8.69 -7.64 9.45
C GLU A 57 -8.09 -6.45 8.71
N GLY A 58 -8.91 -5.76 7.91
CA GLY A 58 -8.51 -4.47 7.37
C GLY A 58 -8.33 -3.42 8.46
N ASN A 59 -7.55 -2.38 8.16
CA ASN A 59 -7.31 -1.27 9.08
C ASN A 59 -7.08 0.02 8.30
N ILE A 60 -7.37 1.15 8.96
CA ILE A 60 -7.47 2.43 8.26
C ILE A 60 -6.12 2.95 7.74
N TRP A 61 -5.00 2.62 8.40
CA TRP A 61 -3.68 2.99 7.89
C TRP A 61 -3.29 2.16 6.66
N GLY A 62 -3.63 0.87 6.63
CA GLY A 62 -3.46 0.01 5.46
C GLY A 62 -4.23 0.55 4.25
N ASP A 63 -5.51 0.87 4.43
CA ASP A 63 -6.36 1.47 3.39
C ASP A 63 -5.77 2.79 2.87
N TYR A 64 -5.34 3.65 3.80
CA TYR A 64 -4.78 4.95 3.47
C TYR A 64 -3.51 4.83 2.63
N TYR A 65 -2.51 4.07 3.09
CA TYR A 65 -1.24 3.92 2.37
C TYR A 65 -1.38 3.11 1.07
N TYR A 66 -2.33 2.18 1.01
CA TYR A 66 -2.67 1.49 -0.22
C TYR A 66 -3.21 2.45 -1.29
N LEU A 67 -4.22 3.26 -0.94
CA LEU A 67 -4.77 4.26 -1.86
C LEU A 67 -3.72 5.29 -2.25
N GLU A 68 -2.92 5.75 -1.30
CA GLU A 68 -1.85 6.71 -1.56
C GLU A 68 -0.81 6.14 -2.54
N ALA A 69 -0.41 4.87 -2.38
CA ALA A 69 0.48 4.19 -3.32
C ALA A 69 -0.15 4.17 -4.73
N LEU A 70 -1.42 3.78 -4.86
CA LEU A 70 -2.14 3.81 -6.15
C LEU A 70 -2.10 5.21 -6.78
N ILE A 71 -2.40 6.25 -6.01
CA ILE A 71 -2.43 7.63 -6.50
C ILE A 71 -1.03 8.12 -6.92
N ARG A 72 0.03 7.77 -6.20
CA ARG A 72 1.42 8.10 -6.56
C ARG A 72 1.90 7.42 -7.83
N PHE A 73 1.35 6.25 -8.16
CA PHE A 73 1.59 5.57 -9.45
C PHE A 73 0.73 6.16 -10.57
N TYR A 74 -0.49 6.58 -10.25
CA TYR A 74 -1.44 7.10 -11.24
C TYR A 74 -1.11 8.51 -11.72
N LYS A 75 -0.62 9.39 -10.83
CA LYS A 75 -0.34 10.79 -11.16
C LYS A 75 0.86 11.32 -10.40
N ASP A 76 1.37 12.46 -10.86
CA ASP A 76 2.29 13.24 -10.04
C ASP A 76 1.54 13.84 -8.84
N TRP A 77 1.72 13.23 -7.68
CA TRP A 77 0.96 13.56 -6.48
C TRP A 77 1.63 14.67 -5.68
N ASN A 78 0.82 15.64 -5.23
CA ASN A 78 1.22 16.63 -4.25
C ASN A 78 1.01 16.05 -2.85
N LEU A 79 2.12 15.90 -2.13
CA LEU A 79 2.17 15.21 -0.84
C LEU A 79 1.43 16.02 0.22
N TYR A 80 0.77 15.32 1.15
CA TYR A 80 0.21 15.98 2.35
C TYR A 80 1.28 16.20 3.44
N TRP A 81 2.45 15.58 3.30
CA TRP A 81 3.61 15.68 4.18
C TRP A 81 4.87 16.08 3.43
#